data_AF-M1ZT98-F1
#
_entry.id   AF-M1ZT98-F1
#
_cell.length_a   1.000
_cell.length_b   1.000
_cell.length_c   1.000
_cell.angle_alpha   90.00
_cell.angle_beta   90.00
_cell.angle_gamma   90.00
#
_symmetry.space_group_name_H-M   'P 1'
#
loop_
_entity.id
_entity.type
_entity.pdbx_description
1 polymer ?
#
loop_
_entity_poly.entity_id
_entity_poly.type
_entity_poly.pdbx_seq_one_letter_code
_entity_poly.pdbx_strand_id
1 'polypeptide(L)' 'MKKLVKVIGAIVENENNEILCALRSPRMSLPNMWEFPGGKIEKDETFKQAIEREISEELSCRVEFIDVFN' A
#
# COMPACT_ATOMS: atom_id res chain seq x y z
N MET A 1 -26.58 1.05 2.05
CA MET A 1 -25.56 0.60 3.03
C MET A 1 -24.18 0.97 2.52
N LYS A 2 -23.30 1.54 3.35
CA LYS A 2 -21.90 1.81 2.97
C LYS A 2 -21.12 0.49 2.99
N LYS A 3 -20.38 0.17 1.93
CA LYS A 3 -19.51 -1.01 1.87
C LYS A 3 -18.29 -0.75 2.76
N LEU A 4 -18.04 -1.63 3.72
CA LEU A 4 -16.80 -1.62 4.48
C LEU A 4 -15.70 -2.24 3.60
N VAL A 5 -14.57 -1.55 3.46
CA VAL A 5 -13.40 -2.03 2.71
C VAL A 5 -12.22 -2.04 3.66
N LYS A 6 -11.58 -3.19 3.81
CA LYS A 6 -10.31 -3.29 4.55
C LYS A 6 -9.17 -2.95 3.60
N VAL A 7 -8.27 -2.09 4.05
CA VAL A 7 -7.11 -1.63 3.30
C VAL A 7 -5.85 -1.77 4.15
N ILE A 8 -4.71 -1.90 3.49
CA ILE A 8 -3.38 -1.93 4.10
C ILE A 8 -2.45 -1.02 3.32
N GLY A 9 -1.58 -0.29 4.00
CA GLY A 9 -0.53 0.53 3.40
C GLY A 9 0.83 0.16 3.97
N ALA A 10 1.87 0.23 3.14
CA ALA A 10 3.24 -0.02 3.56
C ALA A 10 3.93 1.27 4.00
N ILE A 11 4.63 1.21 5.13
CA ILE A 11 5.63 2.21 5.51
C ILE A 11 6.99 1.60 5.15
N VAL A 12 7.65 2.19 4.15
CA VAL A 12 8.98 1.76 3.70
C VAL A 12 9.93 2.94 3.87
N GLU A 13 10.97 2.74 4.67
CA GLU A 13 11.98 3.73 5.00
C GLU A 13 13.31 3.34 4.36
N ASN A 14 14.01 4.31 3.77
CA ASN A 14 15.35 4.11 3.24
C ASN A 14 16.45 4.46 4.27
N GLU A 15 17.72 4.27 3.90
CA GLU A 15 18.87 4.57 4.77
C GLU A 15 18.99 6.04 5.19
N ASN A 16 18.27 6.96 4.52
CA ASN A 16 18.25 8.39 4.82
C ASN A 16 17.08 8.81 5.73
N ASN A 17 16.29 7.87 6.24
CA ASN A 17 15.04 8.10 6.97
C ASN A 17 13.94 8.78 6.12
N GLU A 18 13.92 8.52 4.82
CA GLU A 18 12.88 9.00 3.91
C GLU A 18 11.84 7.91 3.69
N ILE A 19 10.56 8.31 3.67
CA ILE A 19 9.44 7.39 3.47
C ILE A 19 9.02 7.35 2.00
N LEU A 20 8.86 6.13 1.48
CA LEU A 20 8.32 5.90 0.14
C LEU A 20 6.84 6.28 0.09
N CYS A 21 6.52 7.25 -0.77
CA CYS A 21 5.16 7.65 -1.09
C CYS A 21 4.87 7.41 -2.57
N ALA A 22 3.65 6.98 -2.89
CA ALA A 22 3.15 6.88 -4.25
C ALA A 22 2.34 8.14 -4.60
N LEU A 23 2.50 8.65 -5.83
CA LEU A 23 1.70 9.76 -6.34
C LEU A 23 0.49 9.22 -7.10
N ARG A 24 -0.71 9.61 -6.66
CA ARG A 24 -1.95 9.17 -7.28
C ARG A 24 -2.09 9.70 -8.70
N SER A 25 -2.47 8.79 -9.60
CA SER A 25 -2.82 9.12 -11.00
C SER A 25 -3.85 10.26 -11.09
N PRO A 26 -3.70 11.18 -12.06
CA PRO A 26 -4.65 12.28 -12.27
C PRO A 26 -6.10 11.86 -12.59
N ARG A 27 -6.33 10.58 -12.91
CA ARG A 27 -7.63 10.04 -13.32
C ARG A 27 -8.36 9.28 -12.21
N MET A 28 -7.76 9.16 -11.03
CA MET A 28 -8.35 8.47 -9.89
C MET A 28 -9.06 9.45 -8.94
N SER A 29 -9.79 8.91 -7.97
CA SER A 29 -10.26 9.70 -6.83
C SER A 29 -9.07 10.33 -6.10
N LEU A 30 -9.21 11.56 -5.60
CA LEU A 30 -8.12 12.33 -4.98
C LEU A 30 -6.87 12.40 -5.87
N PRO A 31 -6.98 12.98 -7.08
CA PRO A 31 -5.89 13.01 -8.04
C PRO A 31 -4.71 13.84 -7.53
N ASN A 32 -3.49 13.44 -7.90
CA ASN A 32 -2.24 14.14 -7.58
C ASN A 32 -1.95 14.30 -6.07
N MET A 33 -2.60 13.50 -5.22
CA MET A 33 -2.26 13.40 -3.81
C MET A 33 -1.21 12.30 -3.59
N TRP A 34 -0.38 12.49 -2.57
CA TRP A 34 0.55 11.47 -2.10
C TRP A 34 -0.12 10.51 -1.14
N GLU A 35 0.25 9.24 -1.20
CA GLU A 35 -0.23 8.19 -0.31
C GLU A 35 0.86 7.16 0.00
N PHE A 36 0.61 6.33 1.01
CA PHE A 36 1.39 5.11 1.20
C PHE A 36 1.00 4.10 0.13
N PRO A 37 1.96 3.41 -0.49
CA PRO A 37 1.65 2.37 -1.46
C PRO A 37 0.99 1.18 -0.76
N GLY A 38 0.09 0.52 -1.47
CA GLY A 38 -0.77 -0.53 -0.91
C GLY A 38 -2.21 -0.38 -1.38
N GLY A 39 -3.09 -1.21 -0.83
CA GLY A 39 -4.43 -1.30 -1.37
C GLY A 39 -5.37 -2.15 -0.56
N LYS A 40 -6.26 -2.84 -1.26
CA LYS A 40 -7.35 -3.59 -0.62
C LYS A 40 -6.85 -4.95 -0.20
N ILE A 41 -7.36 -5.41 0.94
CA ILE A 41 -7.17 -6.79 1.37
C ILE A 41 -8.28 -7.61 0.71
N GLU A 42 -7.90 -8.54 -0.17
CA GLU A 42 -8.86 -9.44 -0.81
C GLU A 42 -9.32 -10.53 0.16
N LYS A 43 -10.38 -11.23 -0.24
CA LYS A 43 -10.94 -12.31 0.58
C LYS A 43 -9.88 -13.41 0.75
N ASP A 44 -9.69 -13.84 2.00
CA ASP A 44 -8.78 -14.92 2.39
C ASP A 44 -7.27 -14.56 2.28
N GLU A 45 -6.92 -13.28 2.07
CA GLU A 45 -5.54 -12.80 2.18
C GLU A 45 -5.14 -12.49 3.62
N THR A 46 -3.91 -12.89 3.98
CA THR A 46 -3.22 -12.35 5.15
C THR A 46 -2.69 -10.94 4.86
N PHE A 47 -2.39 -10.15 5.90
CA PHE A 47 -1.79 -8.82 5.73
C PHE A 47 -0.49 -8.86 4.94
N LYS A 48 0.36 -9.86 5.21
CA LYS A 48 1.60 -10.10 4.46
C LYS A 48 1.34 -10.32 2.97
N GLN A 49 0.43 -11.23 2.63
CA GLN A 49 0.12 -11.55 1.23
C GLN A 49 -0.45 -10.34 0.50
N ALA A 50 -1.39 -9.62 1.12
CA ALA A 50 -2.03 -8.47 0.52
C ALA A 50 -0.99 -7.37 0.21
N ILE A 51 -0.15 -6.98 1.18
CA ILE A 51 0.78 -5.87 0.95
C ILE A 51 1.91 -6.24 -0.01
N GLU A 52 2.45 -7.47 0.05
CA GLU A 52 3.50 -7.90 -0.89
C GLU A 52 2.96 -7.94 -2.33
N ARG A 53 1.70 -8.36 -2.54
CA ARG A 53 1.03 -8.34 -3.85
C ARG A 53 0.82 -6.91 -4.34
N GLU A 54 0.20 -6.05 -3.53
CA GLU A 54 -0.12 -4.66 -3.92
C GLU A 54 1.15 -3.88 -4.31
N ILE A 55 2.23 -3.98 -3.52
CA ILE A 55 3.49 -3.29 -3.85
C ILE A 55 4.11 -3.83 -5.15
N SER A 56 4.02 -5.14 -5.40
CA SER A 56 4.48 -5.72 -6.66
C SER A 56 3.66 -5.26 -7.86
N GLU A 57 2.35 -5.10 -7.70
CA GLU A 57 1.45 -4.67 -8.78
C GLU A 57 1.57 -3.17 -9.09
N GLU A 58 1.66 -2.32 -8.06
CA GLU A 58 1.69 -0.87 -8.21
C GLU A 58 3.07 -0.32 -8.57
N LEU A 59 4.12 -0.85 -7.94
CA LEU A 59 5.47 -0.30 -8.03
C LEU A 59 6.46 -1.21 -8.77
N SER A 60 6.06 -2.43 -9.15
CA SER A 60 6.97 -3.44 -9.71
C SER A 60 8.18 -3.73 -8.80
N CYS A 61 7.99 -3.59 -7.48
CA CYS A 61 9.01 -3.83 -6.47
C CYS A 61 8.73 -5.11 -5.69
N ARG A 62 9.78 -5.69 -5.09
CA ARG A 62 9.64 -6.77 -4.10
C ARG A 62 9.93 -6.21 -2.72
N VAL A 63 9.05 -6.50 -1.78
CA VAL A 63 9.21 -6.15 -0.37
C VAL A 63 9.02 -7.40 0.47
N GLU A 64 9.51 -7.36 1.69
CA GLU A 64 9.25 -8.36 2.72
C GLU A 64 8.42 -7.72 3.83
N PHE A 65 7.29 -8.34 4.17
CA PHE A 65 6.51 -7.90 5.34
C PHE A 65 7.29 -8.16 6.64
N ILE A 66 7.50 -7.12 7.43
CA ILE A 66 8.20 -7.19 8.72
C ILE A 66 7.21 -7.32 9.87
N ASP A 67 6.35 -6.32 10.10
CA ASP A 67 5.37 -6.31 11.18
C ASP A 67 4.21 -5.33 10.88
N VAL A 68 3.16 -5.40 11.69
CA VAL A 68 2.06 -4.42 11.70
C VAL A 68 2.45 -3.23 12.57
N PHE A 69 2.43 -2.04 11.99
CA PHE A 69 2.56 -0.79 12.74
C PHE A 69 1.20 -0.41 13.36
N ASN A 70 1.13 -0.34 14.69
CA ASN A 70 -0.05 0.08 15.47
C ASN A 70 0.33 1.19 16.46
#